data_AF-A0A7C9N334-F1
#
_entry.id   AF-A0A7C9N334-F1
#
_cell.length_a   1.000
_cell.length_b   1.000
_cell.length_c   1.000
_cell.angle_alpha   90.00
_cell.angle_beta   90.00
_cell.angle_gamma   90.00
#
_symmetry.space_group_name_H-M   'P 1'
#
loop_
_entity.id
_entity.type
_entity.pdbx_description
1 polymer ?
#
loop_
_entity_poly.entity_id
_entity_poly.type
_entity_poly.pdbx_seq_one_letter_code
_entity_poly.pdbx_strand_id
1 'polypeptide(L)'
;MAATTTEPPQALRPEGSVSRVIAADPAHLYEWVADVTRTPEWSPETRRCDWLGDGRGVGARFQGLNVYGLWRWTRECEVVAADPGREFAFRTVPAGRVTDSTIWSYRFEPADGGTRVTHAYEMVRRMTRGQQRAAALMLPRHRDRRPDMARSLDRMADLVEGRANARQPSLGQACTAEGPIPLGTMYVMHHAFRRDLRDLSRAVPATPLTDHEAWAALARRWTAFATTLHHHHTIEDTAIWPRVRERADVAATMAAMEAEHDLIDPLLDRCAEGFRGMALIPDARTRETLAADVTRFRDVLEDHLAHEETEALPLIQRHLSLAAWQDSEQAAKAEFKLADLSFTLPWTALEVPPDTFREALADAGPMLRLLLALTRRRFLREHRVAFRWAS
;
A
#
# COMPACT_ATOMS: atom_id res chain seq x y z
N MET A 1 -45.40 -25.04 -16.88
CA MET A 1 -44.03 -24.49 -16.96
C MET A 1 -44.16 -22.98 -17.05
N ALA A 2 -43.91 -22.27 -15.96
CA ALA A 2 -43.98 -20.80 -15.96
C ALA A 2 -42.77 -20.26 -16.71
N ALA A 3 -43.03 -19.55 -17.81
CA ALA A 3 -41.99 -18.85 -18.56
C ALA A 3 -41.38 -17.80 -17.64
N THR A 4 -40.14 -18.03 -17.22
CA THR A 4 -39.32 -17.02 -16.57
C THR A 4 -38.99 -16.01 -17.65
N THR A 5 -39.71 -14.89 -17.68
CA THR A 5 -39.42 -13.76 -18.55
C THR A 5 -38.09 -13.17 -18.06
N THR A 6 -36.98 -13.62 -18.65
CA THR A 6 -35.66 -13.07 -18.38
C THR A 6 -35.63 -11.68 -19.00
N GLU A 7 -35.88 -10.66 -18.19
CA GLU A 7 -35.47 -9.31 -18.56
C GLU A 7 -34.00 -9.35 -18.95
N PRO A 8 -33.60 -8.77 -20.09
CA PRO A 8 -32.20 -8.71 -20.47
C PRO A 8 -31.42 -8.00 -19.35
N PRO A 9 -30.22 -8.48 -18.99
CA PRO A 9 -29.49 -7.93 -17.84
C PRO A 9 -29.30 -6.42 -18.02
N GLN A 10 -29.88 -5.63 -17.11
CA GLN A 10 -29.62 -4.18 -17.07
C GLN A 10 -28.11 -3.97 -16.91
N ALA A 11 -27.53 -3.15 -17.79
CA ALA A 11 -26.08 -2.97 -17.86
C ALA A 11 -25.50 -2.24 -16.64
N LEU A 12 -26.25 -1.28 -16.08
CA LEU A 12 -25.95 -0.60 -14.82
C LEU A 12 -27.21 -0.62 -13.96
N ARG A 13 -27.07 -0.93 -12.67
CA ARG A 13 -28.15 -0.83 -11.70
C ARG A 13 -28.51 0.66 -11.50
N PRO A 14 -29.78 1.06 -11.66
CA PRO A 14 -30.15 2.48 -11.68
C PRO A 14 -30.19 3.14 -10.30
N GLU A 15 -30.32 2.34 -9.24
CA GLU A 15 -30.40 2.82 -7.87
C GLU A 15 -29.87 1.76 -6.89
N GLY A 16 -29.40 2.20 -5.73
CA GLY A 16 -28.99 1.28 -4.68
C GLY A 16 -28.63 1.99 -3.39
N SER A 17 -28.68 1.25 -2.28
CA SER A 17 -28.31 1.75 -0.96
C SER A 17 -27.59 0.69 -0.14
N VAL A 18 -26.75 1.15 0.78
CA VAL A 18 -26.10 0.35 1.83
C VAL A 18 -26.14 1.12 3.14
N SER A 19 -26.13 0.39 4.26
CA SER A 19 -26.16 1.00 5.59
C SER A 19 -25.16 0.34 6.52
N ARG A 20 -24.58 1.12 7.42
CA ARG A 20 -23.69 0.66 8.49
C ARG A 20 -23.91 1.51 9.75
N VAL A 21 -23.77 0.90 10.93
CA VAL A 21 -23.71 1.64 12.20
C VAL A 21 -22.26 2.05 12.43
N ILE A 22 -22.03 3.34 12.67
CA ILE A 22 -20.72 3.94 12.95
C ILE A 22 -20.77 4.54 14.35
N ALA A 23 -19.75 4.28 15.18
CA ALA A 23 -19.70 4.73 16.57
C ALA A 23 -19.34 6.23 16.72
N ALA A 24 -20.19 7.09 16.17
CA ALA A 24 -20.15 8.54 16.32
C ALA A 24 -21.58 9.13 16.25
N ASP A 25 -21.73 10.38 16.70
CA ASP A 25 -23.01 11.07 16.66
C ASP A 25 -23.39 11.53 15.23
N PRO A 26 -24.69 11.70 14.93
CA PRO A 26 -25.15 12.06 13.59
C PRO A 26 -24.61 13.40 13.10
N ALA A 27 -24.43 14.37 13.99
CA ALA A 27 -23.95 15.70 13.63
C ALA A 27 -22.47 15.65 13.19
N HIS A 28 -21.64 14.89 13.92
CA HIS A 28 -20.24 14.69 13.58
C HIS A 28 -20.07 13.99 12.23
N LEU A 29 -20.86 12.92 11.97
CA LEU A 29 -20.81 12.21 10.69
C LEU A 29 -21.33 13.07 9.53
N TYR A 30 -22.33 13.91 9.78
CA TYR A 30 -22.77 14.90 8.82
C TYR A 30 -21.65 15.87 8.47
N GLU A 31 -20.99 16.49 9.47
CA GLU A 31 -19.89 17.43 9.23
C GLU A 31 -18.75 16.78 8.44
N TRP A 32 -18.43 15.53 8.76
CA TRP A 32 -17.47 14.71 8.02
C TRP A 32 -17.81 14.59 6.54
N VAL A 33 -19.05 14.19 6.22
CA VAL A 33 -19.48 13.96 4.83
C VAL A 33 -19.71 15.27 4.08
N ALA A 34 -20.23 16.28 4.77
CA ALA A 34 -20.50 17.60 4.20
C ALA A 34 -19.21 18.34 3.82
N ASP A 35 -18.09 18.06 4.49
CA ASP A 35 -16.77 18.44 4.00
C ASP A 35 -16.33 17.52 2.85
N VAL A 36 -16.81 17.84 1.65
CA VAL A 36 -16.52 17.05 0.44
C VAL A 36 -15.02 16.93 0.13
N THR A 37 -14.17 17.81 0.67
CA THR A 37 -12.71 17.75 0.45
C THR A 37 -12.07 16.49 1.08
N ARG A 38 -12.77 15.90 2.05
CA ARG A 38 -12.38 14.68 2.77
C ARG A 38 -12.85 13.40 2.11
N THR A 39 -13.72 13.49 1.09
CA THR A 39 -14.16 12.33 0.29
C THR A 39 -13.03 11.38 -0.13
N PRO A 40 -11.82 11.84 -0.51
CA PRO A 40 -10.69 10.95 -0.83
C PRO A 40 -10.21 10.05 0.33
N GLU A 41 -10.51 10.38 1.59
CA GLU A 41 -10.10 9.59 2.75
C GLU A 41 -10.82 8.23 2.82
N TRP A 42 -12.06 8.15 2.31
CA TRP A 42 -12.90 6.95 2.34
C TRP A 42 -13.37 6.43 0.98
N SER A 43 -13.39 7.27 -0.05
CA SER A 43 -13.85 6.84 -1.39
C SER A 43 -12.79 5.98 -2.09
N PRO A 44 -13.15 4.81 -2.66
CA PRO A 44 -12.21 3.99 -3.42
C PRO A 44 -11.78 4.63 -4.75
N GLU A 45 -12.56 5.59 -5.26
CA GLU A 45 -12.41 6.14 -6.61
C GLU A 45 -11.99 7.62 -6.60
N THR A 46 -12.46 8.39 -5.63
CA THR A 46 -12.18 9.82 -5.54
C THR A 46 -10.77 10.04 -5.02
N ARG A 47 -9.99 10.87 -5.71
CA ARG A 47 -8.59 11.21 -5.32
C ARG A 47 -8.45 12.63 -4.84
N ARG A 48 -9.34 13.52 -5.29
CA ARG A 48 -9.39 14.92 -4.86
C ARG A 48 -10.81 15.45 -5.03
N CYS A 49 -11.24 16.30 -4.12
CA CYS A 49 -12.46 17.09 -4.25
C CYS A 49 -12.15 18.53 -3.88
N ASP A 50 -12.54 19.47 -4.74
CA ASP A 50 -12.36 20.90 -4.50
C ASP A 50 -13.70 21.62 -4.63
N TRP A 51 -14.02 22.50 -3.68
CA TRP A 51 -15.15 23.42 -3.80
C TRP A 51 -14.88 24.43 -4.92
N LEU A 52 -15.90 24.75 -5.72
CA LEU A 52 -15.80 25.71 -6.84
C LEU A 52 -16.22 27.13 -6.46
N GLY A 53 -16.49 27.37 -5.18
CA GLY A 53 -16.83 28.68 -4.59
C GLY A 53 -16.92 28.59 -3.07
N ASP A 54 -17.45 29.63 -2.42
CA ASP A 54 -17.46 29.74 -0.95
C ASP A 54 -18.71 29.12 -0.29
N GLY A 55 -19.76 28.84 -1.06
CA GLY A 55 -20.99 28.21 -0.55
C GLY A 55 -20.77 26.74 -0.14
N ARG A 56 -21.48 26.29 0.91
CA ARG A 56 -21.42 24.89 1.42
C ARG A 56 -22.79 24.20 1.55
N GLY A 57 -23.88 24.95 1.39
CA GLY A 57 -25.25 24.43 1.46
C GLY A 57 -25.83 24.03 0.09
N VAL A 58 -27.15 23.87 0.02
CA VAL A 58 -27.87 23.57 -1.24
C VAL A 58 -27.50 24.58 -2.33
N GLY A 59 -27.19 24.08 -3.52
CA GLY A 59 -26.71 24.86 -4.67
C GLY A 59 -25.20 25.06 -4.73
N ALA A 60 -24.45 24.75 -3.66
CA ALA A 60 -22.99 24.78 -3.69
C ALA A 60 -22.44 23.74 -4.67
N ARG A 61 -21.33 24.08 -5.34
CA ARG A 61 -20.71 23.22 -6.35
C ARG A 61 -19.29 22.83 -5.97
N PHE A 62 -18.93 21.60 -6.31
CA PHE A 62 -17.59 21.06 -6.13
C PHE A 62 -17.22 20.17 -7.31
N GLN A 63 -15.93 19.97 -7.52
CA GLN A 63 -15.40 19.10 -8.55
C GLN A 63 -14.63 17.95 -7.92
N GLY A 64 -15.03 16.72 -8.26
CA GLY A 64 -14.30 15.51 -7.88
C GLY A 64 -13.41 15.02 -9.01
N LEU A 65 -12.14 14.74 -8.69
CA LEU A 65 -11.23 13.97 -9.54
C LEU A 65 -11.33 12.49 -9.16
N ASN A 66 -11.73 11.67 -10.11
CA ASN A 66 -11.97 10.24 -9.93
C ASN A 66 -10.97 9.42 -10.75
N VAL A 67 -10.50 8.33 -10.17
CA VAL A 67 -9.58 7.36 -10.79
C VAL A 67 -10.10 5.95 -10.60
N TYR A 68 -10.18 5.20 -11.69
CA TYR A 68 -10.54 3.80 -11.70
C TYR A 68 -9.68 3.04 -12.72
N GLY A 69 -8.78 2.17 -12.24
CA GLY A 69 -7.78 1.53 -13.09
C GLY A 69 -6.94 2.59 -13.82
N LEU A 70 -6.88 2.51 -15.15
CA LEU A 70 -6.19 3.49 -16.00
C LEU A 70 -7.05 4.73 -16.31
N TRP A 71 -8.34 4.74 -15.94
CA TRP A 71 -9.28 5.81 -16.26
C TRP A 71 -9.21 6.91 -15.22
N ARG A 72 -9.08 8.16 -15.70
CA ARG A 72 -9.08 9.37 -14.87
C ARG A 72 -10.05 10.38 -15.47
N TRP A 73 -10.97 10.90 -14.66
CA TRP A 73 -11.94 11.91 -15.10
C TRP A 73 -12.31 12.86 -13.96
N THR A 74 -12.80 14.05 -14.32
CA THR A 74 -13.42 14.98 -13.37
C THR A 74 -14.92 14.93 -13.48
N ARG A 75 -15.61 15.18 -12.36
CA ARG A 75 -17.06 15.30 -12.31
C ARG A 75 -17.44 16.49 -11.43
N GLU A 76 -18.14 17.45 -12.02
CA GLU A 76 -18.77 18.53 -11.26
C GLU A 76 -20.03 17.98 -10.57
N CYS A 77 -20.24 18.39 -9.33
CA CYS A 77 -21.36 18.03 -8.50
C CYS A 77 -21.98 19.29 -7.89
N GLU A 78 -23.28 19.23 -7.62
CA GLU A 78 -24.04 20.29 -6.97
C GLU A 78 -24.79 19.71 -5.77
N VAL A 79 -24.67 20.35 -4.60
CA VAL A 79 -25.36 19.96 -3.37
C VAL A 79 -26.87 20.18 -3.54
N VAL A 80 -27.66 19.14 -3.30
CA VAL A 80 -29.14 19.17 -3.43
C VAL A 80 -29.86 19.01 -2.10
N ALA A 81 -29.19 18.48 -1.07
CA ALA A 81 -29.68 18.47 0.31
C ALA A 81 -28.52 18.69 1.29
N ALA A 82 -28.75 19.51 2.30
CA ALA A 82 -27.78 19.80 3.37
C ALA A 82 -28.54 20.13 4.66
N ASP A 83 -28.98 19.09 5.35
CA ASP A 83 -29.69 19.15 6.63
C ASP A 83 -28.78 18.59 7.76
N PRO A 84 -28.17 19.46 8.59
CA PRO A 84 -27.20 19.05 9.60
C PRO A 84 -27.67 17.91 10.49
N GLY A 85 -26.86 16.85 10.55
CA GLY A 85 -27.14 15.65 11.35
C GLY A 85 -28.24 14.74 10.80
N ARG A 86 -28.85 15.05 9.63
CA ARG A 86 -29.94 14.25 9.05
C ARG A 86 -29.64 13.78 7.64
N GLU A 87 -29.26 14.69 6.73
CA GLU A 87 -29.07 14.35 5.32
C GLU A 87 -28.07 15.26 4.61
N PHE A 88 -27.17 14.65 3.84
CA PHE A 88 -26.35 15.35 2.85
C PHE A 88 -26.47 14.66 1.50
N ALA A 89 -26.80 15.39 0.44
CA ALA A 89 -26.94 14.84 -0.90
C ALA A 89 -26.41 15.79 -1.97
N PHE A 90 -25.85 15.23 -3.03
CA PHE A 90 -25.37 15.97 -4.19
C PHE A 90 -25.72 15.25 -5.49
N ARG A 91 -25.92 16.01 -6.56
CA ARG A 91 -26.14 15.49 -7.91
C ARG A 91 -24.91 15.72 -8.77
N THR A 92 -24.58 14.76 -9.63
CA THR A 92 -23.56 14.99 -10.67
C THR A 92 -24.12 15.87 -11.78
N VAL A 93 -23.37 16.90 -12.20
CA VAL A 93 -23.82 17.89 -13.18
C VAL A 93 -23.44 17.44 -14.60
N PRO A 94 -24.40 17.24 -15.52
CA PRO A 94 -24.09 16.92 -16.92
C PRO A 94 -23.22 18.01 -17.58
N ALA A 95 -22.16 17.62 -18.28
CA ALA A 95 -21.25 18.55 -18.95
C ALA A 95 -20.60 17.93 -20.19
N GLY A 96 -20.51 18.69 -21.28
CA GLY A 96 -19.88 18.26 -22.53
C GLY A 96 -20.52 16.97 -23.09
N ARG A 97 -19.70 15.93 -23.25
CA ARG A 97 -20.14 14.60 -23.74
C ARG A 97 -20.75 13.70 -22.65
N VAL A 98 -20.70 14.11 -21.38
CA VAL A 98 -21.24 13.36 -20.24
C VAL A 98 -22.65 13.86 -19.94
N THR A 99 -23.65 13.08 -20.31
CA THR A 99 -25.06 13.49 -20.28
C THR A 99 -25.85 12.89 -19.11
N ASP A 100 -25.30 11.92 -18.40
CA ASP A 100 -25.95 11.31 -17.24
C ASP A 100 -25.89 12.22 -16.02
N SER A 101 -26.74 11.91 -15.03
CA SER A 101 -26.81 12.58 -13.74
C SER A 101 -27.23 11.55 -12.70
N THR A 102 -26.53 11.55 -11.57
CA THR A 102 -26.76 10.65 -10.44
C THR A 102 -26.83 11.48 -9.17
N ILE A 103 -27.88 11.28 -8.37
CA ILE A 103 -27.96 11.80 -7.01
C ILE A 103 -27.28 10.79 -6.10
N TRP A 104 -26.40 11.27 -5.24
CA TRP A 104 -25.77 10.52 -4.16
C TRP A 104 -26.23 11.13 -2.84
N SER A 105 -26.65 10.31 -1.90
CA SER A 105 -27.14 10.76 -0.60
C SER A 105 -26.54 9.97 0.56
N TYR A 106 -26.41 10.65 1.68
CA TYR A 106 -26.08 10.12 2.99
C TYR A 106 -27.18 10.55 3.96
N ARG A 107 -27.80 9.58 4.62
CA ARG A 107 -28.74 9.82 5.72
C ARG A 107 -28.15 9.32 7.03
N PHE A 108 -28.39 10.08 8.09
CA PHE A 108 -27.85 9.85 9.43
C PHE A 108 -29.02 9.65 10.41
N GLU A 109 -29.14 8.45 10.96
CA GLU A 109 -30.20 8.10 11.90
C GLU A 109 -29.58 7.59 13.21
N PRO A 110 -29.96 8.12 14.38
CA PRO A 110 -29.51 7.57 15.66
C PRO A 110 -29.80 6.07 15.77
N ALA A 111 -28.83 5.30 16.28
CA ALA A 111 -28.97 3.86 16.47
C ALA A 111 -28.19 3.38 17.71
N ASP A 112 -28.49 2.18 18.22
CA ASP A 112 -27.71 1.59 19.30
C ASP A 112 -26.24 1.44 18.87
N GLY A 113 -25.32 1.98 19.69
CA GLY A 113 -23.89 1.97 19.40
C GLY A 113 -23.38 3.09 18.49
N GLY A 114 -24.23 4.04 18.07
CA GLY A 114 -23.81 5.24 17.35
C GLY A 114 -24.86 5.77 16.37
N THR A 115 -24.51 5.85 15.10
CA THR A 115 -25.38 6.35 14.03
C THR A 115 -25.44 5.36 12.89
N ARG A 116 -26.65 5.01 12.45
CA ARG A 116 -26.88 4.31 11.19
C ARG A 116 -26.71 5.31 10.05
N VAL A 117 -25.64 5.12 9.29
CA VAL A 117 -25.39 5.88 8.06
C VAL A 117 -25.90 5.06 6.89
N THR A 118 -26.82 5.64 6.11
CA THR A 118 -27.27 5.07 4.84
C THR A 118 -26.69 5.87 3.69
N HIS A 119 -25.85 5.22 2.88
CA HIS A 119 -25.36 5.79 1.64
C HIS A 119 -26.19 5.23 0.48
N ALA A 120 -26.72 6.10 -0.38
CA ALA A 120 -27.57 5.73 -1.51
C ALA A 120 -27.20 6.48 -2.80
N TYR A 121 -27.59 5.92 -3.94
CA TYR A 121 -27.51 6.58 -5.23
C TYR A 121 -28.76 6.31 -6.09
N GLU A 122 -29.10 7.28 -6.93
CA GLU A 122 -30.17 7.20 -7.93
C GLU A 122 -29.74 7.88 -9.24
N MET A 123 -29.81 7.16 -10.36
CA MET A 123 -29.54 7.68 -11.70
C MET A 123 -30.75 8.46 -12.25
N VAL A 124 -30.87 9.73 -11.87
CA VAL A 124 -31.97 10.63 -12.30
C VAL A 124 -31.93 10.99 -13.78
N ARG A 125 -30.76 10.91 -14.44
CA ARG A 125 -30.64 11.00 -15.89
C ARG A 125 -29.73 9.89 -16.39
N ARG A 126 -30.29 8.95 -17.16
CA ARG A 126 -29.57 7.76 -17.62
C ARG A 126 -28.84 8.01 -18.92
N MET A 127 -27.70 7.33 -19.09
CA MET A 127 -27.04 7.23 -20.38
C MET A 127 -27.90 6.42 -21.37
N THR A 128 -27.64 6.53 -22.67
CA THR A 128 -28.26 5.63 -23.67
C THR A 128 -27.87 4.17 -23.41
N ARG A 129 -28.65 3.20 -23.91
CA ARG A 129 -28.36 1.76 -23.72
C ARG A 129 -26.95 1.37 -24.21
N GLY A 130 -26.48 1.97 -25.32
CA GLY A 130 -25.14 1.73 -25.84
C GLY A 130 -24.04 2.25 -24.90
N GLN A 131 -24.21 3.47 -24.38
CA GLN A 131 -23.29 4.06 -23.41
C GLN A 131 -23.28 3.30 -22.08
N GLN A 132 -24.44 2.84 -21.57
CA GLN A 132 -24.49 2.02 -20.36
C GLN A 132 -23.73 0.71 -20.53
N ARG A 133 -23.85 0.05 -21.68
CA ARG A 133 -23.09 -1.18 -21.99
C ARG A 133 -21.59 -0.91 -22.09
N ALA A 134 -21.19 0.19 -22.72
CA ALA A 134 -19.79 0.60 -22.80
C ALA A 134 -19.21 0.91 -21.40
N ALA A 135 -19.93 1.71 -20.60
CA ALA A 135 -19.54 2.01 -19.22
C ALA A 135 -19.46 0.73 -18.37
N ALA A 136 -20.41 -0.19 -18.49
CA ALA A 136 -20.40 -1.48 -17.81
C ALA A 136 -19.23 -2.39 -18.22
N LEU A 137 -18.65 -2.19 -19.40
CA LEU A 137 -17.45 -2.91 -19.87
C LEU A 137 -16.17 -2.23 -19.36
N MET A 138 -16.08 -0.90 -19.48
CA MET A 138 -14.88 -0.12 -19.14
C MET A 138 -14.70 0.06 -17.63
N LEU A 139 -15.81 0.14 -16.89
CA LEU A 139 -15.90 0.39 -15.46
C LEU A 139 -16.77 -0.69 -14.80
N PRO A 140 -16.32 -1.97 -14.72
CA PRO A 140 -17.18 -3.07 -14.27
C PRO A 140 -17.71 -2.90 -12.83
N ARG A 141 -16.98 -2.19 -11.94
CA ARG A 141 -17.50 -1.84 -10.58
C ARG A 141 -18.62 -0.80 -10.60
N HIS A 142 -18.94 -0.19 -11.74
CA HIS A 142 -20.05 0.75 -11.88
C HIS A 142 -21.38 0.06 -12.21
N ARG A 143 -21.34 -1.23 -12.57
CA ARG A 143 -22.57 -2.04 -12.76
C ARG A 143 -23.43 -2.05 -11.51
N ASP A 144 -22.80 -2.08 -10.34
CA ASP A 144 -23.43 -1.93 -9.05
C ASP A 144 -22.47 -1.20 -8.09
N ARG A 145 -22.86 -0.01 -7.63
CA ARG A 145 -22.03 0.81 -6.74
C ARG A 145 -22.07 0.37 -5.28
N ARG A 146 -23.02 -0.49 -4.88
CA ARG A 146 -23.23 -0.88 -3.48
C ARG A 146 -21.98 -1.46 -2.80
N PRO A 147 -21.16 -2.33 -3.43
CA PRO A 147 -19.93 -2.81 -2.80
C PRO A 147 -18.90 -1.71 -2.52
N ASP A 148 -18.74 -0.75 -3.44
CA ASP A 148 -17.83 0.38 -3.29
C ASP A 148 -18.32 1.36 -2.20
N MET A 149 -19.64 1.57 -2.15
CA MET A 149 -20.31 2.36 -1.11
C MET A 149 -20.18 1.71 0.27
N ALA A 150 -20.28 0.38 0.37
CA ALA A 150 -20.09 -0.34 1.62
C ALA A 150 -18.66 -0.17 2.14
N ARG A 151 -17.65 -0.34 1.26
CA ARG A 151 -16.25 -0.08 1.61
C ARG A 151 -16.00 1.37 2.03
N SER A 152 -16.72 2.32 1.42
CA SER A 152 -16.65 3.73 1.82
C SER A 152 -17.18 3.95 3.23
N LEU A 153 -18.31 3.33 3.59
CA LEU A 153 -18.83 3.38 4.96
C LEU A 153 -17.94 2.66 5.96
N ASP A 154 -17.33 1.53 5.57
CA ASP A 154 -16.37 0.81 6.40
C ASP A 154 -15.14 1.67 6.69
N ARG A 155 -14.57 2.31 5.65
CA ARG A 155 -13.40 3.17 5.79
C ARG A 155 -13.71 4.44 6.58
N MET A 156 -14.89 5.03 6.38
CA MET A 156 -15.37 6.16 7.19
C MET A 156 -15.51 5.76 8.65
N ALA A 157 -16.08 4.58 8.94
CA ALA A 157 -16.16 4.06 10.29
C ALA A 157 -14.76 3.89 10.90
N ASP A 158 -13.83 3.31 10.14
CA ASP A 158 -12.46 3.15 10.61
C ASP A 158 -11.82 4.51 10.94
N LEU A 159 -11.99 5.54 10.10
CA LEU A 159 -11.36 6.83 10.34
C LEU A 159 -12.00 7.58 11.53
N VAL A 160 -13.33 7.56 11.62
CA VAL A 160 -14.08 8.22 12.69
C VAL A 160 -13.84 7.54 14.04
N GLU A 161 -13.79 6.21 14.06
CA GLU A 161 -13.57 5.42 15.27
C GLU A 161 -12.08 5.35 15.66
N GLY A 162 -11.19 6.04 14.92
CA GLY A 162 -9.76 6.07 15.18
C GLY A 162 -9.03 4.76 14.83
N ARG A 163 -9.66 3.87 14.07
CA ARG A 163 -9.07 2.63 13.52
C ARG A 163 -8.29 2.85 12.22
N ALA A 164 -8.47 3.98 11.53
CA ALA A 164 -7.81 4.22 10.24
C ALA A 164 -6.32 4.52 10.33
N ASN A 165 -5.78 4.75 11.53
CA ASN A 165 -4.35 4.82 11.79
C ASN A 165 -3.65 3.45 11.77
N ALA A 166 -4.28 2.42 11.20
CA ALA A 166 -3.70 1.07 11.09
C ALA A 166 -3.31 0.64 9.66
N ARG A 167 -3.13 1.55 8.68
CA ARG A 167 -2.62 1.17 7.33
C ARG A 167 -1.47 2.05 6.86
N GLN A 168 -0.37 1.38 6.51
CA GLN A 168 0.97 1.91 6.30
C GLN A 168 1.06 3.01 5.24
N PRO A 169 1.90 4.04 5.47
CA PRO A 169 2.46 4.90 4.43
C PRO A 169 3.16 4.06 3.35
N SER A 170 3.16 4.53 2.10
CA SER A 170 3.67 3.84 0.90
C SER A 170 5.14 3.42 1.00
N LEU A 171 5.39 2.37 1.77
CA LEU A 171 6.67 1.73 1.94
C LEU A 171 6.70 0.40 1.18
N GLY A 172 5.93 0.27 0.11
CA GLY A 172 6.15 -0.71 -0.96
C GLY A 172 6.30 0.09 -2.25
N GLN A 173 7.36 -0.17 -3.02
CA GLN A 173 7.64 0.65 -4.22
C GLN A 173 6.82 0.20 -5.45
N ALA A 174 5.99 -0.85 -5.32
CA ALA A 174 5.06 -1.29 -6.36
C ALA A 174 3.59 -1.24 -5.92
N CYS A 175 3.28 -1.70 -4.71
CA CYS A 175 1.91 -1.76 -4.20
C CYS A 175 1.88 -1.79 -2.67
N THR A 176 0.82 -1.26 -2.06
CA THR A 176 0.51 -1.50 -0.66
C THR A 176 -0.78 -2.31 -0.59
N ALA A 177 -0.64 -3.61 -0.35
CA ALA A 177 -1.74 -4.55 -0.21
C ALA A 177 -2.71 -4.09 0.90
N GLU A 178 -3.90 -3.64 0.48
CA GLU A 178 -4.96 -3.25 1.39
C GLU A 178 -5.51 -4.47 2.14
N GLY A 179 -5.57 -4.40 3.46
CA GLY A 179 -6.27 -5.40 4.26
C GLY A 179 -6.03 -5.24 5.75
N PRO A 180 -6.59 -6.15 6.57
CA PRO A 180 -6.53 -6.07 8.02
C PRO A 180 -5.19 -6.51 8.62
N ILE A 181 -4.31 -7.15 7.82
CA ILE A 181 -3.03 -7.68 8.29
C ILE A 181 -1.97 -6.56 8.29
N PRO A 182 -1.26 -6.34 9.41
CA PRO A 182 -0.26 -5.28 9.53
C PRO A 182 1.06 -5.67 8.87
N LEU A 183 1.16 -5.49 7.55
CA LEU A 183 2.36 -5.82 6.76
C LEU A 183 3.52 -4.80 6.87
N GLY A 184 3.58 -4.02 7.96
CA GLY A 184 4.38 -2.79 8.00
C GLY A 184 5.87 -3.06 8.07
N THR A 185 6.22 -4.11 8.80
CA THR A 185 7.59 -4.64 8.88
C THR A 185 8.09 -5.10 7.50
N MET A 186 7.27 -5.78 6.69
CA MET A 186 7.65 -6.18 5.32
C MET A 186 7.97 -4.95 4.48
N TYR A 187 7.06 -3.97 4.46
CA TYR A 187 7.24 -2.75 3.67
C TYR A 187 8.47 -1.93 4.09
N VAL A 188 8.73 -1.69 5.38
CA VAL A 188 9.97 -0.99 5.78
C VAL A 188 11.25 -1.76 5.38
N MET A 189 11.20 -3.10 5.33
CA MET A 189 12.32 -3.92 4.84
C MET A 189 12.48 -3.79 3.32
N HIS A 190 11.39 -3.90 2.54
CA HIS A 190 11.41 -3.75 1.09
C HIS A 190 11.90 -2.35 0.66
N HIS A 191 11.45 -1.32 1.37
CA HIS A 191 11.96 0.04 1.18
C HIS A 191 13.47 0.12 1.42
N ALA A 192 13.96 -0.47 2.52
CA ALA A 192 15.37 -0.45 2.88
C ALA A 192 16.25 -1.24 1.89
N PHE A 193 15.77 -2.38 1.37
CA PHE A 193 16.47 -3.14 0.32
C PHE A 193 16.66 -2.29 -0.94
N ARG A 194 15.59 -1.69 -1.46
CA ARG A 194 15.66 -0.85 -2.67
C ARG A 194 16.51 0.39 -2.46
N ARG A 195 16.38 1.06 -1.31
CA ARG A 195 17.23 2.20 -0.94
C ARG A 195 18.72 1.83 -0.94
N ASP A 196 19.08 0.74 -0.29
CA ASP A 196 20.48 0.31 -0.24
C ASP A 196 21.03 -0.07 -1.60
N LEU A 197 20.24 -0.73 -2.45
CA LEU A 197 20.68 -1.10 -3.79
C LEU A 197 20.87 0.13 -4.68
N ARG A 198 19.96 1.11 -4.61
CA ARG A 198 20.15 2.43 -5.25
C ARG A 198 21.50 3.04 -4.84
N ASP A 199 21.80 3.04 -3.55
CA ASP A 199 23.02 3.66 -3.02
C ASP A 199 24.28 2.85 -3.35
N LEU A 200 24.21 1.51 -3.34
CA LEU A 200 25.31 0.62 -3.72
C LEU A 200 25.63 0.74 -5.22
N SER A 201 24.62 0.79 -6.09
CA SER A 201 24.80 0.99 -7.53
C SER A 201 25.50 2.31 -7.85
N ARG A 202 25.36 3.34 -7.00
CA ARG A 202 26.07 4.62 -7.13
C ARG A 202 27.46 4.58 -6.51
N ALA A 203 27.59 3.99 -5.32
CA ALA A 203 28.84 3.98 -4.56
C ALA A 203 29.94 3.15 -5.24
N VAL A 204 29.61 1.96 -5.76
CA VAL A 204 30.60 1.04 -6.33
C VAL A 204 31.41 1.66 -7.48
N PRO A 205 30.79 2.26 -8.53
CA PRO A 205 31.57 2.87 -9.61
C PRO A 205 32.30 4.15 -9.18
N ALA A 206 31.76 4.89 -8.20
CA ALA A 206 32.28 6.18 -7.78
C ALA A 206 33.41 6.12 -6.74
N THR A 207 33.51 5.02 -5.97
CA THR A 207 34.51 4.89 -4.90
C THR A 207 35.93 4.79 -5.49
N PRO A 208 36.88 5.64 -5.05
CA PRO A 208 38.28 5.55 -5.46
C PRO A 208 38.91 4.22 -5.03
N LEU A 209 39.78 3.64 -5.86
CA LEU A 209 40.48 2.39 -5.53
C LEU A 209 41.38 2.53 -4.29
N THR A 210 41.94 3.71 -4.06
CA THR A 210 42.80 4.00 -2.90
C THR A 210 42.03 4.11 -1.59
N ASP A 211 40.70 4.12 -1.64
CA ASP A 211 39.86 4.32 -0.48
C ASP A 211 39.49 2.97 0.19
N HIS A 212 40.49 2.36 0.84
CA HIS A 212 40.34 1.07 1.50
C HIS A 212 39.30 1.07 2.63
N GLU A 213 39.12 2.20 3.31
CA GLU A 213 38.13 2.31 4.39
C GLU A 213 36.70 2.23 3.84
N ALA A 214 36.43 2.94 2.74
CA ALA A 214 35.13 2.87 2.06
C ALA A 214 34.84 1.46 1.53
N TRP A 215 35.81 0.81 0.88
CA TRP A 215 35.65 -0.57 0.39
C TRP A 215 35.38 -1.56 1.52
N ALA A 216 36.11 -1.46 2.65
CA ALA A 216 35.84 -2.29 3.81
C ALA A 216 34.45 -2.03 4.42
N ALA A 217 33.98 -0.78 4.40
CA ALA A 217 32.64 -0.43 4.88
C ALA A 217 31.53 -0.93 3.95
N LEU A 218 31.72 -0.82 2.63
CA LEU A 218 30.82 -1.37 1.61
C LEU A 218 30.72 -2.89 1.72
N ALA A 219 31.84 -3.59 1.94
CA ALA A 219 31.82 -5.04 2.13
C ALA A 219 31.06 -5.46 3.40
N ARG A 220 31.28 -4.79 4.54
CA ARG A 220 30.48 -5.03 5.76
C ARG A 220 29.00 -4.74 5.54
N ARG A 221 28.68 -3.66 4.80
CA ARG A 221 27.30 -3.29 4.45
C ARG A 221 26.64 -4.37 3.60
N TRP A 222 27.34 -4.90 2.59
CA TRP A 222 26.85 -5.98 1.76
C TRP A 222 26.62 -7.27 2.55
N THR A 223 27.56 -7.65 3.42
CA THR A 223 27.37 -8.84 4.28
C THR A 223 26.10 -8.72 5.13
N ALA A 224 25.89 -7.59 5.79
CA ALA A 224 24.69 -7.37 6.60
C ALA A 224 23.40 -7.35 5.75
N PHE A 225 23.45 -6.74 4.56
CA PHE A 225 22.36 -6.74 3.58
C PHE A 225 22.00 -8.18 3.15
N ALA A 226 22.99 -8.95 2.70
CA ALA A 226 22.80 -10.30 2.17
C ALA A 226 22.26 -11.25 3.24
N THR A 227 22.80 -11.20 4.46
CA THR A 227 22.27 -11.97 5.60
C THR A 227 20.82 -11.59 5.90
N THR A 228 20.48 -10.30 5.87
CA THR A 228 19.11 -9.85 6.14
C THR A 228 18.14 -10.31 5.05
N LEU A 229 18.54 -10.26 3.77
CA LEU A 229 17.72 -10.71 2.65
C LEU A 229 17.49 -12.22 2.67
N HIS A 230 18.55 -13.00 2.93
CA HIS A 230 18.43 -14.45 3.04
C HIS A 230 17.46 -14.86 4.17
N HIS A 231 17.54 -14.21 5.34
CA HIS A 231 16.59 -14.46 6.42
C HIS A 231 15.16 -14.06 6.05
N HIS A 232 14.98 -12.94 5.33
CA HIS A 232 13.66 -12.48 4.87
C HIS A 232 12.98 -13.52 3.96
N HIS A 233 13.67 -13.98 2.90
CA HIS A 233 13.15 -15.03 2.02
C HIS A 233 12.95 -16.36 2.75
N THR A 234 13.85 -16.73 3.66
CA THR A 234 13.69 -17.96 4.48
C THR A 234 12.42 -17.91 5.32
N ILE A 235 12.11 -16.76 5.94
CA ILE A 235 10.89 -16.57 6.73
C ILE A 235 9.65 -16.69 5.84
N GLU A 236 9.68 -16.08 4.67
CA GLU A 236 8.61 -16.18 3.69
C GLU A 236 8.34 -17.64 3.29
N ASP A 237 9.38 -18.36 2.88
CA ASP A 237 9.29 -19.72 2.39
C ASP A 237 8.88 -20.73 3.45
N THR A 238 9.33 -20.54 4.69
CA THR A 238 9.14 -21.52 5.77
C THR A 238 7.99 -21.18 6.72
N ALA A 239 7.67 -19.90 6.90
CA ALA A 239 6.69 -19.45 7.89
C ALA A 239 5.44 -18.79 7.27
N ILE A 240 5.52 -18.16 6.10
CA ILE A 240 4.39 -17.40 5.52
C ILE A 240 3.71 -18.20 4.41
N TRP A 241 4.43 -18.52 3.34
CA TRP A 241 3.88 -19.17 2.14
C TRP A 241 3.19 -20.52 2.39
N PRO A 242 3.69 -21.41 3.26
CA PRO A 242 2.99 -22.66 3.57
C PRO A 242 1.56 -22.44 4.07
N ARG A 243 1.34 -21.42 4.92
CA ARG A 243 0.01 -21.10 5.47
C ARG A 243 -0.94 -20.51 4.44
N VAL A 244 -0.41 -19.78 3.46
CA VAL A 244 -1.20 -19.27 2.32
C VAL A 244 -1.63 -20.42 1.41
N ARG A 245 -0.72 -21.36 1.11
CA ARG A 245 -1.00 -22.56 0.27
C ARG A 245 -2.09 -23.46 0.87
N GLU A 246 -2.20 -23.53 2.19
CA GLU A 246 -3.28 -24.28 2.86
C GLU A 246 -4.69 -23.69 2.61
N ARG A 247 -4.79 -22.42 2.18
CA ARG A 247 -6.03 -21.63 2.16
C ARG A 247 -6.43 -21.11 0.79
N ALA A 248 -5.58 -21.24 -0.21
CA ALA A 248 -5.81 -20.74 -1.57
C ALA A 248 -5.04 -21.55 -2.62
N ASP A 249 -5.60 -21.62 -3.83
CA ASP A 249 -4.85 -22.10 -4.98
C ASP A 249 -3.92 -20.99 -5.48
N VAL A 250 -2.66 -21.08 -5.05
CA VAL A 250 -1.59 -20.10 -5.31
C VAL A 250 -0.38 -20.75 -5.96
N ALA A 251 -0.54 -21.96 -6.50
CA ALA A 251 0.57 -22.78 -7.00
C ALA A 251 1.42 -22.04 -8.05
N ALA A 252 0.77 -21.31 -8.96
CA ALA A 252 1.46 -20.54 -10.00
C ALA A 252 2.29 -19.38 -9.42
N THR A 253 1.72 -18.57 -8.53
CA THR A 253 2.43 -17.46 -7.87
C THR A 253 3.58 -17.98 -7.01
N MET A 254 3.37 -19.04 -6.24
CA MET A 254 4.42 -19.60 -5.38
C MET A 254 5.56 -20.23 -6.17
N ALA A 255 5.27 -20.92 -7.28
CA ALA A 255 6.31 -21.45 -8.16
C ALA A 255 7.12 -20.34 -8.83
N ALA A 256 6.49 -19.21 -9.16
CA ALA A 256 7.19 -18.05 -9.69
C ALA A 256 8.09 -17.39 -8.63
N MET A 257 7.61 -17.21 -7.39
CA MET A 257 8.43 -16.65 -6.29
C MET A 257 9.63 -17.54 -5.98
N GLU A 258 9.45 -18.86 -5.89
CA GLU A 258 10.55 -19.82 -5.66
C GLU A 258 11.60 -19.75 -6.78
N ALA A 259 11.16 -19.70 -8.05
CA ALA A 259 12.06 -19.55 -9.20
C ALA A 259 12.82 -18.21 -9.18
N GLU A 260 12.22 -17.14 -8.66
CA GLU A 260 12.89 -15.86 -8.49
C GLU A 260 13.94 -15.90 -7.36
N HIS A 261 13.65 -16.56 -6.24
CA HIS A 261 14.63 -16.79 -5.16
C HIS A 261 15.87 -17.55 -5.68
N ASP A 262 15.65 -18.60 -6.47
CA ASP A 262 16.73 -19.39 -7.11
C ASP A 262 17.63 -18.54 -8.04
N LEU A 263 17.10 -17.45 -8.62
CA LEU A 263 17.87 -16.51 -9.44
C LEU A 263 18.66 -15.48 -8.62
N ILE A 264 18.13 -15.11 -7.45
CA ILE A 264 18.71 -14.09 -6.56
C ILE A 264 19.95 -14.62 -5.85
N ASP A 265 19.91 -15.86 -5.34
CA ASP A 265 20.98 -16.44 -4.51
C ASP A 265 22.36 -16.46 -5.19
N PRO A 266 22.50 -16.92 -6.46
CA PRO A 266 23.79 -16.87 -7.15
C PRO A 266 24.32 -15.44 -7.36
N LEU A 267 23.43 -14.45 -7.50
CA LEU A 267 23.82 -13.05 -7.66
C LEU A 267 24.28 -12.44 -6.32
N LEU A 268 23.66 -12.84 -5.20
CA LEU A 268 24.13 -12.48 -3.85
C LEU A 268 25.57 -12.92 -3.63
N ASP A 269 25.88 -14.16 -3.97
CA ASP A 269 27.22 -14.74 -3.82
C ASP A 269 28.26 -14.03 -4.70
N ARG A 270 27.92 -13.73 -5.94
CA ARG A 270 28.81 -13.00 -6.86
C ARG A 270 29.14 -11.60 -6.37
N CYS A 271 28.13 -10.87 -5.89
CA CYS A 271 28.35 -9.56 -5.29
C CYS A 271 29.19 -9.68 -4.00
N ALA A 272 28.94 -10.69 -3.17
CA ALA A 272 29.71 -10.92 -1.95
C ALA A 272 31.19 -11.18 -2.25
N GLU A 273 31.49 -11.96 -3.29
CA GLU A 273 32.85 -12.16 -3.79
C GLU A 273 33.48 -10.84 -4.25
N GLY A 274 32.78 -10.08 -5.08
CA GLY A 274 33.30 -8.80 -5.58
C GLY A 274 33.57 -7.79 -4.46
N PHE A 275 32.66 -7.64 -3.49
CA PHE A 275 32.88 -6.77 -2.34
C PHE A 275 34.06 -7.23 -1.47
N ARG A 276 34.23 -8.53 -1.26
CA ARG A 276 35.37 -9.08 -0.51
C ARG A 276 36.69 -8.85 -1.25
N GLY A 277 36.70 -9.08 -2.57
CA GLY A 277 37.84 -8.79 -3.44
C GLY A 277 38.25 -7.32 -3.35
N MET A 278 37.29 -6.40 -3.51
CA MET A 278 37.54 -4.96 -3.40
C MET A 278 37.99 -4.53 -2.00
N ALA A 279 37.52 -5.18 -0.93
CA ALA A 279 37.97 -4.87 0.42
C ALA A 279 39.42 -5.33 0.70
N LEU A 280 39.86 -6.41 0.05
CA LEU A 280 41.21 -6.96 0.21
C LEU A 280 42.23 -6.27 -0.71
N ILE A 281 41.95 -6.24 -2.01
CA ILE A 281 42.83 -5.71 -3.06
C ILE A 281 41.96 -4.96 -4.08
N PRO A 282 41.67 -3.65 -3.86
CA PRO A 282 40.90 -2.87 -4.82
C PRO A 282 41.59 -2.79 -6.19
N ASP A 283 40.88 -3.17 -7.25
CA ASP A 283 41.35 -3.02 -8.62
C ASP A 283 40.21 -2.63 -9.58
N ALA A 284 40.57 -2.08 -10.74
CA ALA A 284 39.60 -1.54 -11.68
C ALA A 284 38.68 -2.61 -12.29
N ARG A 285 39.19 -3.82 -12.54
CA ARG A 285 38.45 -4.90 -13.20
C ARG A 285 37.43 -5.52 -12.24
N THR A 286 37.84 -5.77 -10.99
CA THR A 286 36.93 -6.25 -9.95
C THR A 286 35.83 -5.23 -9.66
N ARG A 287 36.17 -3.93 -9.61
CA ARG A 287 35.18 -2.86 -9.46
C ARG A 287 34.15 -2.83 -10.60
N GLU A 288 34.61 -2.93 -11.85
CA GLU A 288 33.73 -2.93 -13.03
C GLU A 288 32.77 -4.13 -13.01
N THR A 289 33.31 -5.32 -12.69
CA THR A 289 32.52 -6.55 -12.57
C THR A 289 31.48 -6.41 -11.45
N LEU A 290 31.91 -5.94 -10.28
CA LEU A 290 31.02 -5.73 -9.14
C LEU A 290 29.93 -4.68 -9.44
N ALA A 291 30.26 -3.61 -10.16
CA ALA A 291 29.27 -2.59 -10.54
C ALA A 291 28.17 -3.17 -11.45
N ALA A 292 28.56 -4.00 -12.42
CA ALA A 292 27.61 -4.72 -13.27
C ALA A 292 26.75 -5.69 -12.48
N ASP A 293 27.35 -6.43 -11.54
CA ASP A 293 26.65 -7.41 -10.70
C ASP A 293 25.66 -6.77 -9.75
N VAL A 294 26.03 -5.67 -9.08
CA VAL A 294 25.13 -4.91 -8.21
C VAL A 294 23.98 -4.30 -9.01
N THR A 295 24.23 -3.82 -10.23
CA THR A 295 23.17 -3.29 -11.10
C THR A 295 22.19 -4.39 -11.50
N ARG A 296 22.70 -5.53 -11.95
CA ARG A 296 21.87 -6.69 -12.31
C ARG A 296 21.08 -7.20 -11.12
N PHE A 297 21.72 -7.31 -9.95
CA PHE A 297 21.08 -7.75 -8.72
C PHE A 297 19.97 -6.80 -8.30
N ARG A 298 20.20 -5.48 -8.41
CA ARG A 298 19.17 -4.48 -8.14
C ARG A 298 17.96 -4.71 -9.04
N ASP A 299 18.15 -4.83 -10.35
CA ASP A 299 17.02 -4.96 -11.28
C ASP A 299 16.21 -6.24 -10.98
N VAL A 300 16.89 -7.36 -10.72
CA VAL A 300 16.23 -8.63 -10.36
C VAL A 300 15.48 -8.52 -9.03
N LEU A 301 16.09 -7.93 -7.99
CA LEU A 301 15.42 -7.80 -6.70
C LEU A 301 14.28 -6.78 -6.73
N GLU A 302 14.41 -5.70 -7.52
CA GLU A 302 13.32 -4.73 -7.70
C GLU A 302 12.09 -5.37 -8.34
N ASP A 303 12.28 -6.19 -9.38
CA ASP A 303 11.21 -6.94 -10.05
C ASP A 303 10.58 -7.97 -9.09
N HIS A 304 11.41 -8.72 -8.36
CA HIS A 304 10.95 -9.69 -7.36
C HIS A 304 10.08 -9.03 -6.28
N LEU A 305 10.59 -7.99 -5.62
CA LEU A 305 9.85 -7.26 -4.59
C LEU A 305 8.58 -6.60 -5.16
N ALA A 306 8.58 -6.19 -6.43
CA ALA A 306 7.39 -5.64 -7.07
C ALA A 306 6.31 -6.72 -7.32
N HIS A 307 6.72 -7.90 -7.77
CA HIS A 307 5.84 -9.06 -7.94
C HIS A 307 5.26 -9.50 -6.59
N GLU A 308 6.10 -9.59 -5.56
CA GLU A 308 5.66 -9.95 -4.21
C GLU A 308 4.62 -8.94 -3.68
N GLU A 309 4.90 -7.63 -3.75
CA GLU A 309 3.99 -6.59 -3.27
C GLU A 309 2.67 -6.53 -4.04
N THR A 310 2.68 -6.90 -5.33
CA THR A 310 1.52 -6.80 -6.22
C THR A 310 0.65 -8.05 -6.22
N GLU A 311 1.25 -9.23 -6.05
CA GLU A 311 0.55 -10.51 -6.18
C GLU A 311 0.63 -11.35 -4.90
N ALA A 312 1.79 -11.48 -4.26
CA ALA A 312 1.95 -12.35 -3.08
C ALA A 312 1.40 -11.73 -1.77
N LEU A 313 1.77 -10.50 -1.43
CA LEU A 313 1.28 -9.83 -0.22
C LEU A 313 -0.25 -9.64 -0.22
N PRO A 314 -0.93 -9.36 -1.35
CA PRO A 314 -2.40 -9.39 -1.40
C PRO A 314 -3.02 -10.75 -1.08
N LEU A 315 -2.33 -11.87 -1.35
CA LEU A 315 -2.82 -13.20 -0.96
C LEU A 315 -2.83 -13.35 0.56
N ILE A 316 -1.84 -12.79 1.26
CA ILE A 316 -1.83 -12.73 2.73
C ILE A 316 -3.10 -12.02 3.23
N GLN A 317 -3.39 -10.83 2.69
CA GLN A 317 -4.56 -10.04 3.08
C GLN A 317 -5.89 -10.75 2.79
N ARG A 318 -5.97 -11.50 1.69
CA ARG A 318 -7.20 -12.18 1.26
C ARG A 318 -7.45 -13.49 1.99
N HIS A 319 -6.40 -14.21 2.36
CA HIS A 319 -6.51 -15.61 2.78
C HIS A 319 -6.07 -15.87 4.22
N LEU A 320 -5.26 -15.02 4.84
CA LEU A 320 -4.88 -15.18 6.25
C LEU A 320 -5.79 -14.37 7.17
N SER A 321 -6.07 -14.94 8.34
CA SER A 321 -6.60 -14.18 9.47
C SER A 321 -5.45 -13.49 10.21
N LEU A 322 -5.76 -12.47 11.02
CA LEU A 322 -4.77 -11.81 11.86
C LEU A 322 -4.07 -12.79 12.82
N ALA A 323 -4.80 -13.76 13.36
CA ALA A 323 -4.23 -14.79 14.22
C ALA A 323 -3.22 -15.69 13.47
N ALA A 324 -3.56 -16.12 12.24
CA ALA A 324 -2.65 -16.92 11.42
C ALA A 324 -1.39 -16.13 11.03
N TRP A 325 -1.52 -14.82 10.80
CA TRP A 325 -0.38 -13.92 10.59
C TRP A 325 0.51 -13.80 11.83
N GLN A 326 -0.08 -13.61 13.01
CA GLN A 326 0.67 -13.52 14.27
C GLN A 326 1.46 -14.81 14.57
N ASP A 327 0.92 -15.98 14.20
CA ASP A 327 1.64 -17.25 14.30
C ASP A 327 2.88 -17.28 13.38
N SER A 328 2.78 -16.75 12.15
CA SER A 328 3.92 -16.59 11.25
C SER A 328 4.97 -15.64 11.82
N GLU A 329 4.56 -14.50 12.36
CA GLU A 329 5.49 -13.54 12.99
C GLU A 329 6.19 -14.14 14.22
N GLN A 330 5.49 -14.95 15.01
CA GLN A 330 6.07 -15.62 16.17
C GLN A 330 7.11 -16.66 15.76
N ALA A 331 6.87 -17.41 14.68
CA ALA A 331 7.87 -18.31 14.11
C ALA A 331 9.09 -17.53 13.58
N ALA A 332 8.85 -16.42 12.87
CA ALA A 332 9.92 -15.57 12.34
C ALA A 332 10.83 -14.96 13.42
N LYS A 333 10.27 -14.61 14.59
CA LYS A 333 11.05 -14.06 15.72
C LYS A 333 12.12 -15.02 16.25
N ALA A 334 11.96 -16.33 16.08
CA ALA A 334 12.94 -17.32 16.52
C ALA A 334 14.26 -17.25 15.70
N GLU A 335 14.20 -16.68 14.50
CA GLU A 335 15.34 -16.62 13.57
C GLU A 335 16.24 -15.39 13.78
N PHE A 336 15.74 -14.32 14.41
CA PHE A 336 16.51 -13.08 14.60
C PHE A 336 17.36 -13.09 15.87
N LYS A 337 18.69 -12.91 15.72
CA LYS A 337 19.61 -12.72 16.85
C LYS A 337 19.69 -11.24 17.22
N LEU A 338 20.09 -10.97 18.47
CA LEU A 338 20.34 -9.60 18.96
C LEU A 338 21.34 -8.82 18.09
N ALA A 339 22.34 -9.49 17.52
CA ALA A 339 23.31 -8.88 16.62
C ALA A 339 22.65 -8.39 15.32
N ASP A 340 21.73 -9.16 14.75
CA ASP A 340 21.02 -8.83 13.50
C ASP A 340 20.13 -7.60 13.71
N LEU A 341 19.39 -7.56 14.82
CA LEU A 341 18.56 -6.42 15.21
C LEU A 341 19.36 -5.12 15.35
N SER A 342 20.64 -5.20 15.71
CA SER A 342 21.49 -4.00 15.87
C SER A 342 21.78 -3.30 14.54
N PHE A 343 21.77 -4.03 13.43
CA PHE A 343 21.85 -3.52 12.08
C PHE A 343 20.46 -3.22 11.51
N THR A 344 19.55 -4.21 11.53
CA THR A 344 18.27 -4.16 10.82
C THR A 344 17.38 -3.02 11.30
N LEU A 345 17.31 -2.74 12.61
CA LEU A 345 16.45 -1.67 13.15
C LEU A 345 16.82 -0.26 12.65
N PRO A 346 18.05 0.25 12.85
CA PRO A 346 18.41 1.56 12.32
C PRO A 346 18.48 1.58 10.79
N TRP A 347 18.68 0.42 10.15
CA TRP A 347 18.67 0.25 8.70
C TRP A 347 17.28 0.42 8.07
N THR A 348 16.25 -0.19 8.62
CA THR A 348 14.86 0.01 8.16
C THR A 348 14.31 1.39 8.53
N ALA A 349 14.83 2.02 9.59
CA ALA A 349 14.44 3.37 10.00
C ALA A 349 14.98 4.50 9.10
N LEU A 350 16.00 4.22 8.28
CA LEU A 350 16.68 5.24 7.48
C LEU A 350 15.82 5.65 6.28
N GLU A 351 15.69 6.97 6.04
CA GLU A 351 14.81 7.57 5.01
C GLU A 351 13.30 7.31 5.18
N VAL A 352 12.88 6.77 6.33
CA VAL A 352 11.47 6.58 6.67
C VAL A 352 10.99 7.70 7.62
N PRO A 353 9.84 8.34 7.37
CA PRO A 353 9.28 9.32 8.29
C PRO A 353 9.11 8.73 9.70
N PRO A 354 9.42 9.47 10.78
CA PRO A 354 9.38 8.93 12.14
C PRO A 354 8.02 8.37 12.55
N ASP A 355 6.93 8.95 12.06
CA ASP A 355 5.56 8.53 12.38
C ASP A 355 5.26 7.19 11.70
N THR A 356 5.56 7.11 10.41
CA THR A 356 5.51 5.88 9.61
C THR A 356 6.31 4.74 10.24
N PHE A 357 7.54 5.00 10.66
CA PHE A 357 8.39 3.97 11.25
C PHE A 357 7.88 3.52 12.62
N ARG A 358 7.33 4.44 13.43
CA ARG A 358 6.70 4.10 14.71
C ARG A 358 5.45 3.25 14.53
N GLU A 359 4.67 3.49 13.49
CA GLU A 359 3.49 2.70 13.14
C GLU A 359 3.87 1.31 12.62
N ALA A 360 4.87 1.21 11.74
CA ALA A 360 5.39 -0.08 11.27
C ALA A 360 5.94 -0.94 12.42
N LEU A 361 6.38 -0.30 13.51
CA LEU A 361 6.83 -0.92 14.75
C LEU A 361 5.86 -0.68 15.92
N ALA A 362 4.55 -0.54 15.66
CA ALA A 362 3.57 -0.28 16.72
C ALA A 362 3.61 -1.36 17.82
N ASP A 363 3.81 -2.62 17.42
CA ASP A 363 3.95 -3.77 18.32
C ASP A 363 5.38 -3.95 18.87
N ALA A 364 6.32 -3.09 18.49
CA ALA A 364 7.68 -3.15 18.98
C ALA A 364 7.74 -2.66 20.43
N GLY A 365 8.03 -3.60 21.34
CA GLY A 365 8.18 -3.33 22.77
C GLY A 365 9.28 -2.30 23.09
N PRO A 366 9.29 -1.76 24.32
CA PRO A 366 10.22 -0.71 24.75
C PRO A 366 11.70 -1.08 24.57
N MET A 367 12.02 -2.37 24.60
CA MET A 367 13.36 -2.90 24.33
C MET A 367 13.87 -2.56 22.91
N LEU A 368 13.04 -2.71 21.87
CA LEU A 368 13.45 -2.45 20.49
C LEU A 368 13.66 -0.95 20.24
N ARG A 369 12.87 -0.09 20.91
CA ARG A 369 13.04 1.37 20.86
C ARG A 369 14.36 1.81 21.51
N LEU A 370 14.71 1.20 22.65
CA LEU A 370 15.99 1.42 23.31
C LEU A 370 17.15 0.95 22.41
N LEU A 371 17.03 -0.24 21.82
CA LEU A 371 18.06 -0.79 20.93
C LEU A 371 18.29 0.14 19.73
N LEU A 372 17.22 0.61 19.07
CA LEU A 372 17.31 1.60 17.99
C LEU A 372 18.05 2.87 18.43
N ALA A 373 17.72 3.43 19.59
CA ALA A 373 18.38 4.64 20.10
C ALA A 373 19.89 4.42 20.32
N LEU A 374 20.27 3.25 20.82
CA LEU A 374 21.66 2.87 21.09
C LEU A 374 22.45 2.58 19.81
N THR A 375 21.83 1.98 18.78
CA THR A 375 22.53 1.54 17.56
C THR A 375 22.53 2.59 16.45
N ARG A 376 21.55 3.49 16.41
CA ARG A 376 21.37 4.48 15.34
C ARG A 376 22.61 5.33 15.08
N ARG A 377 23.27 5.84 16.13
CA ARG A 377 24.45 6.70 15.97
C ARG A 377 25.62 5.95 15.30
N ARG A 378 25.85 4.71 15.72
CA ARG A 378 26.89 3.85 15.15
C ARG A 378 26.57 3.54 13.69
N PHE A 379 25.33 3.11 13.43
CA PHE A 379 24.85 2.80 12.08
C PHE A 379 25.01 3.99 11.12
N LEU A 380 24.59 5.20 11.52
CA LEU A 380 24.71 6.39 10.66
C LEU A 380 26.16 6.80 10.39
N ARG A 381 27.10 6.50 11.29
CA ARG A 381 28.53 6.70 11.04
C ARG A 381 29.04 5.70 10.01
N GLU A 382 28.72 4.42 10.18
CA GLU A 382 29.13 3.36 9.24
C GLU A 382 28.51 3.56 7.85
N HIS A 383 27.23 3.97 7.79
CA HIS A 383 26.53 4.31 6.55
C HIS A 383 27.21 5.48 5.82
N ARG A 384 27.58 6.56 6.53
CA ARG A 384 28.31 7.68 5.93
C ARG A 384 29.67 7.27 5.37
N VAL A 385 30.38 6.35 6.02
CA VAL A 385 31.66 5.84 5.51
C VAL A 385 31.45 5.00 4.24
N ALA A 386 30.46 4.09 4.24
CA ALA A 386 30.19 3.22 3.10
C ALA A 386 29.73 4.00 1.85
N PHE A 387 28.87 5.00 2.03
CA PHE A 387 28.21 5.70 0.91
C PHE A 387 28.71 7.12 0.66
N ARG A 388 29.89 7.52 1.18
CA ARG A 388 30.43 8.88 1.00
C ARG A 388 30.63 9.29 -0.47
N TRP A 389 30.75 8.31 -1.38
CA TRP A 389 30.94 8.54 -2.82
C TRP A 389 29.67 8.30 -3.65
N ALA A 390 28.52 8.02 -3.04
CA ALA A 390 27.27 7.66 -3.74
C ALA A 390 26.47 8.88 -4.28
N SER A 391 27.10 10.06 -4.36
CA SER A 391 26.46 11.35 -4.64
C SER A 391 25.93 11.49 -6.07
#